data_AF-A0A089N2S1-F1
#
_entry.id   AF-A0A089N2S1-F1
#
_cell.length_a   1.000
_cell.length_b   1.000
_cell.length_c   1.000
_cell.angle_alpha   90.00
_cell.angle_beta   90.00
_cell.angle_gamma   90.00
#
_symmetry.space_group_name_H-M   'P 1'
#
loop_
_entity.id
_entity.type
_entity.pdbx_description
1 polymer ?
#
loop_
_entity_poly.entity_id
_entity_poly.type
_entity_poly.pdbx_seq_one_letter_code
_entity_poly.pdbx_strand_id
1 'polypeptide(L)'
;MTRKWVLTLGIGIVAVVSLIGVIYRMNYNNIINPHSIMISQCKVSDEIIALKGGFSDSANRFTGYKAAYGDNTLYLKITGSILPLPKSTGDFNISIKNDYGHIQSIYLQGSDPSQNIRIWSSQQ
;
A
#
# COMPACT_ATOMS: atom_id res chain seq x y z
N MET A 1 -6.84 -47.68 -15.15
CA MET A 1 -7.56 -46.46 -14.71
C MET A 1 -6.53 -45.42 -14.24
N THR A 2 -5.75 -44.79 -15.14
CA THR A 2 -4.50 -44.14 -14.69
C THR A 2 -4.14 -42.83 -15.41
N ARG A 3 -4.07 -42.79 -16.76
CA ARG A 3 -3.59 -41.56 -17.45
C ARG A 3 -4.57 -40.38 -17.48
N LYS A 4 -5.87 -40.63 -17.68
CA LYS A 4 -6.89 -39.57 -17.79
C LYS A 4 -7.09 -38.81 -16.47
N TRP A 5 -7.12 -39.53 -15.34
CA TRP A 5 -7.27 -38.93 -14.01
C TRP A 5 -6.07 -38.11 -13.58
N VAL A 6 -4.84 -38.57 -13.89
CA VAL A 6 -3.61 -37.82 -13.61
C VAL A 6 -3.56 -36.52 -14.43
N LEU A 7 -3.99 -36.54 -15.69
CA LEU A 7 -4.10 -35.34 -16.51
C LEU A 7 -5.15 -34.36 -15.98
N THR A 8 -6.33 -34.85 -15.59
CA THR A 8 -7.39 -33.98 -15.01
C THR A 8 -6.96 -33.38 -13.66
N LEU A 9 -6.31 -34.15 -12.79
CA LEU A 9 -5.74 -33.65 -11.53
C LEU A 9 -4.64 -32.62 -11.77
N GLY A 10 -3.74 -32.87 -12.73
CA GLY A 10 -2.69 -31.93 -13.10
C GLY A 10 -3.24 -30.59 -13.61
N ILE A 11 -4.24 -30.63 -14.48
CA ILE A 11 -4.92 -29.41 -14.99
C ILE A 11 -5.61 -28.67 -13.84
N GLY A 12 -6.27 -29.38 -12.94
CA GLY A 12 -6.91 -28.78 -11.77
C GLY A 12 -5.91 -28.06 -10.86
N ILE A 13 -4.76 -28.67 -10.57
CA ILE A 13 -3.71 -28.05 -9.75
C ILE A 13 -3.15 -26.80 -10.43
N VAL A 14 -2.85 -26.86 -11.73
CA VAL A 14 -2.35 -25.71 -12.49
C VAL A 14 -3.36 -24.56 -12.50
N ALA A 15 -4.65 -24.85 -12.66
CA ALA A 15 -5.70 -23.84 -12.58
C ALA A 15 -5.76 -23.18 -11.20
N VAL A 16 -5.69 -23.96 -10.12
CA VAL A 16 -5.70 -23.45 -8.73
C VAL A 16 -4.48 -22.59 -8.44
N VAL A 17 -3.28 -23.04 -8.80
CA VAL A 17 -2.03 -22.27 -8.61
C VAL A 17 -2.07 -20.96 -9.40
N SER A 18 -2.59 -20.99 -10.63
CA SER A 18 -2.74 -19.79 -11.46
C SER A 18 -3.72 -18.80 -10.82
N LEU A 19 -4.84 -19.28 -10.29
CA LEU A 19 -5.84 -18.46 -9.59
C LEU A 19 -5.24 -17.79 -8.35
N ILE A 20 -4.49 -18.55 -7.54
CA ILE A 20 -3.79 -18.02 -6.36
C ILE A 20 -2.79 -16.93 -6.78
N GLY A 21 -2.03 -17.15 -7.86
CA GLY A 21 -1.08 -16.16 -8.39
C GLY A 21 -1.74 -14.84 -8.81
N VAL A 22 -2.91 -14.91 -9.45
CA VAL A 22 -3.69 -13.72 -9.83
C VAL A 22 -4.19 -12.97 -8.60
N ILE A 23 -4.77 -13.68 -7.62
CA ILE A 23 -5.24 -13.10 -6.37
C ILE A 23 -4.09 -12.42 -5.63
N TYR A 24 -2.92 -13.05 -5.58
CA TYR A 24 -1.75 -12.50 -4.91
C TYR A 24 -1.26 -11.19 -5.57
N ARG A 25 -1.21 -11.15 -6.91
CA ARG A 25 -0.83 -9.93 -7.65
C ARG A 25 -1.80 -8.78 -7.45
N MET A 26 -3.11 -9.06 -7.48
CA MET A 26 -4.14 -8.03 -7.32
C MET A 26 -4.07 -7.35 -5.94
N ASN A 27 -3.61 -8.05 -4.90
CA ASN A 27 -3.62 -7.55 -3.53
C ASN A 27 -2.34 -6.80 -3.12
N TYR A 28 -1.18 -7.17 -3.65
CA TYR A 28 0.09 -6.54 -3.23
C TYR A 28 0.35 -5.17 -3.88
N ASN A 29 -0.37 -4.83 -4.94
CA ASN A 29 -0.13 -3.60 -5.71
C ASN A 29 -1.34 -2.67 -5.79
N ASN A 30 -2.40 -2.92 -5.03
CA ASN A 30 -3.56 -2.04 -5.03
C ASN A 30 -3.24 -0.77 -4.23
N ILE A 31 -2.91 0.30 -4.96
CA ILE A 31 -2.63 1.62 -4.40
C ILE A 31 -3.98 2.30 -4.13
N ILE A 32 -4.18 2.72 -2.89
CA ILE A 32 -5.41 3.35 -2.44
C ILE A 32 -5.44 4.82 -2.88
N ASN A 33 -6.62 5.29 -3.29
CA ASN A 33 -6.82 6.69 -3.63
C ASN A 33 -6.55 7.56 -2.39
N PRO A 34 -5.68 8.58 -2.47
CA PRO A 34 -5.39 9.47 -1.35
C PRO A 34 -6.62 10.11 -0.71
N HIS A 35 -7.68 10.37 -1.48
CA HIS A 35 -8.92 10.99 -0.97
C HIS A 35 -9.69 10.08 0.00
N SER A 36 -9.47 8.77 -0.05
CA SER A 36 -10.05 7.82 0.90
C SER A 36 -9.14 7.52 2.08
N ILE A 37 -8.07 8.30 2.27
CA ILE A 37 -7.10 8.15 3.35
C ILE A 37 -7.19 9.38 4.26
N MET A 38 -7.40 9.13 5.55
CA MET A 38 -7.40 10.18 6.56
C MET A 38 -6.11 10.09 7.37
N ILE A 39 -5.29 11.14 7.32
CA ILE A 39 -4.07 11.25 8.14
C ILE A 39 -4.43 11.91 9.46
N SER A 40 -4.19 11.21 10.56
CA SER A 40 -4.40 11.73 11.91
C SER A 40 -3.14 12.36 12.49
N GLN A 41 -1.96 11.91 12.05
CA GLN A 41 -0.69 12.44 12.53
C GLN A 41 0.41 12.26 11.48
N CYS A 42 1.17 13.32 11.23
CA CYS A 42 2.41 13.26 10.46
C CYS A 42 3.51 13.98 11.26
N LYS A 43 4.58 13.28 11.63
CA LYS A 43 5.76 13.85 12.28
C LYS A 43 6.98 13.54 11.44
N VAL A 44 7.75 14.57 11.14
CA VAL A 44 9.02 14.47 10.41
C VAL A 44 10.11 14.93 11.36
N SER A 45 11.05 14.04 11.66
CA SER A 45 12.30 14.36 12.36
C SER A 45 13.50 14.00 11.47
N ASP A 46 14.70 14.37 11.91
CA ASP A 46 15.94 14.07 11.18
C ASP A 46 16.19 12.56 11.03
N GLU A 47 15.63 11.73 11.92
CA GLU A 47 15.85 10.28 11.91
C GLU A 47 14.65 9.50 11.34
N ILE A 48 13.42 9.96 11.58
CA ILE A 48 12.21 9.16 11.32
C ILE A 48 11.07 10.05 10.81
N ILE A 49 10.35 9.51 9.83
CA ILE A 49 9.06 10.01 9.37
C ILE A 49 7.99 9.08 9.92
N ALA A 50 7.18 9.58 10.85
CA ALA A 50 6.09 8.85 11.48
C ALA A 50 4.74 9.34 10.95
N LEU A 51 3.98 8.43 10.32
CA LEU A 51 2.66 8.70 9.76
C LEU A 51 1.62 7.78 10.40
N LYS A 52 0.55 8.35 10.92
CA LYS A 52 -0.63 7.61 11.38
C LYS A 52 -1.86 8.08 10.62
N GLY A 53 -2.71 7.12 10.31
CA GLY A 53 -3.96 7.37 9.61
C GLY A 53 -4.78 6.12 9.49
N GLY A 54 -5.84 6.22 8.69
CA GLY A 54 -6.70 5.09 8.36
C GLY A 54 -7.44 5.35 7.05
N PHE A 55 -8.15 4.33 6.59
CA PHE A 55 -9.03 4.47 5.44
C PHE A 55 -10.42 4.96 5.87
N SER A 56 -11.01 5.83 5.05
CA SER A 56 -12.42 6.21 5.21
C SER A 56 -13.37 5.05 4.87
N ASP A 57 -12.90 4.13 4.01
CA ASP A 57 -13.60 2.90 3.66
C ASP A 57 -13.19 1.77 4.61
N SER A 58 -14.14 1.27 5.39
CA SER A 58 -13.95 0.20 6.37
C SER A 58 -13.62 -1.17 5.75
N ALA A 59 -13.86 -1.34 4.44
CA ALA A 59 -13.49 -2.57 3.74
C ALA A 59 -11.98 -2.64 3.44
N ASN A 60 -11.30 -1.49 3.34
CA ASN A 60 -9.88 -1.45 3.03
C ASN A 60 -9.04 -1.74 4.27
N ARG A 61 -8.03 -2.58 4.07
CA ARG A 61 -7.08 -3.00 5.09
C ARG A 61 -5.66 -2.67 4.68
N PHE A 62 -4.86 -2.14 5.58
CA PHE A 62 -3.51 -1.66 5.25
C PHE A 62 -2.58 -2.83 4.96
N THR A 63 -1.93 -2.83 3.79
CA THR A 63 -0.97 -3.88 3.42
C THR A 63 0.47 -3.39 3.39
N GLY A 64 0.69 -2.09 3.22
CA GLY A 64 2.02 -1.52 3.15
C GLY A 64 2.04 -0.13 2.54
N TYR A 65 3.24 0.32 2.22
CA TYR A 65 3.46 1.59 1.55
C TYR A 65 4.63 1.49 0.58
N LYS A 66 4.68 2.42 -0.38
CA LYS A 66 5.84 2.66 -1.24
C LYS A 66 6.22 4.12 -1.12
N ALA A 67 7.52 4.40 -1.12
CA ALA A 67 8.06 5.74 -1.07
C ALA A 67 8.86 6.03 -2.34
N ALA A 68 8.72 7.24 -2.86
CA ALA A 68 9.56 7.78 -3.91
C ALA A 68 9.94 9.21 -3.52
N TYR A 69 11.21 9.57 -3.68
CA TYR A 69 11.72 10.89 -3.34
C TYR A 69 12.34 11.55 -4.56
N GLY A 70 12.00 12.82 -4.77
CA GLY A 70 12.52 13.65 -5.85
C GLY A 70 12.13 15.10 -5.61
N ASP A 71 12.98 16.05 -6.05
CA ASP A 71 12.71 17.49 -5.93
C ASP A 71 12.31 17.93 -4.51
N ASN A 72 13.07 17.46 -3.51
CA ASN A 72 12.83 17.69 -2.07
C ASN A 72 11.42 17.27 -1.59
N THR A 73 10.74 16.42 -2.36
CA THR A 73 9.37 15.99 -2.14
C THR A 73 9.32 14.48 -1.97
N LEU A 74 8.69 14.03 -0.88
CA LEU A 74 8.47 12.62 -0.63
C LEU A 74 7.04 12.24 -1.05
N TYR A 75 6.92 11.32 -1.99
CA TYR A 75 5.66 10.73 -2.42
C TYR A 75 5.46 9.38 -1.75
N LEU A 76 4.39 9.26 -0.98
CA LEU A 76 3.98 8.03 -0.31
C LEU A 76 2.74 7.45 -1.00
N LYS A 77 2.85 6.20 -1.43
CA LYS A 77 1.72 5.41 -1.93
C LYS A 77 1.32 4.42 -0.87
N ILE A 78 0.09 4.50 -0.38
CA ILE A 78 -0.44 3.54 0.57
C ILE A 78 -1.07 2.39 -0.21
N THR A 79 -0.70 1.16 0.12
CA THR A 79 -1.31 -0.03 -0.46
C THR A 79 -2.30 -0.65 0.51
N GLY A 80 -3.41 -1.14 -0.03
CA GLY A 80 -4.46 -1.76 0.77
C GLY A 80 -5.13 -2.91 0.04
N SER A 81 -5.83 -3.74 0.81
CA SER A 81 -6.53 -4.94 0.32
C SER A 81 -7.90 -5.05 0.99
N ILE A 82 -8.86 -5.59 0.25
CA ILE A 82 -10.20 -5.94 0.78
C ILE A 82 -10.28 -7.40 1.26
N LEU A 83 -9.20 -8.18 1.12
CA LEU A 83 -9.19 -9.57 1.56
C LEU A 83 -9.14 -9.65 3.09
N PRO A 84 -9.80 -10.67 3.67
CA PRO A 84 -9.78 -10.90 5.10
C PRO A 84 -8.41 -11.42 5.56
N LEU A 85 -7.42 -10.52 5.67
CA LEU A 85 -6.12 -10.82 6.25
C LEU A 85 -6.21 -10.79 7.79
N PRO A 86 -5.77 -11.84 8.50
CA PRO A 86 -6.04 -12.03 9.93
C PRO A 86 -5.37 -11.02 10.88
N LYS A 87 -4.64 -10.02 10.38
CA LYS A 87 -3.93 -9.00 11.20
C LYS A 87 -3.99 -7.57 10.66
N SER A 88 -4.78 -7.30 9.62
CA SER A 88 -4.81 -5.98 9.02
C SER A 88 -6.08 -5.21 9.41
N THR A 89 -5.88 -4.08 10.08
CA THR A 89 -6.91 -3.09 10.42
C THR A 89 -7.02 -2.04 9.32
N GLY A 90 -8.12 -1.27 9.32
CA GLY A 90 -8.24 -0.09 8.45
C GLY A 90 -7.28 1.03 8.83
N ASP A 91 -6.82 1.05 10.08
CA ASP A 91 -5.81 1.99 10.57
C ASP A 91 -4.39 1.50 10.30
N PHE A 92 -3.47 2.45 10.12
CA PHE A 92 -2.06 2.20 9.92
C PHE A 92 -1.17 3.14 10.73
N ASN A 93 0.00 2.62 11.10
CA ASN A 93 1.08 3.36 11.72
C ASN A 93 2.37 3.02 10.98
N ILE A 94 2.89 4.00 10.24
CA ILE A 94 4.04 3.86 9.37
C ILE A 94 5.21 4.61 10.00
N SER A 95 6.35 3.93 10.12
CA SER A 95 7.61 4.52 10.52
C SER A 95 8.62 4.28 9.40
N ILE A 96 9.13 5.36 8.83
CA ILE A 96 10.09 5.35 7.72
C ILE A 96 11.37 5.99 8.25
N LYS A 97 12.52 5.33 8.07
CA LYS A 97 13.81 5.96 8.34
C LYS A 97 14.00 7.15 7.39
N ASN A 98 14.37 8.30 7.94
CA ASN A 98 14.56 9.52 7.16
C ASN A 98 15.97 9.57 6.55
N ASP A 99 16.19 8.75 5.52
CA ASP A 99 17.45 8.75 4.76
C ASP A 99 17.39 9.70 3.53
N TYR A 100 16.34 10.53 3.43
CA TYR A 100 16.07 11.37 2.26
C TYR A 100 16.72 12.77 2.33
N GLY A 101 17.40 13.10 3.43
CA GLY A 101 17.99 14.41 3.64
C GLY A 101 16.93 15.49 3.86
N HIS A 102 16.89 16.51 3.00
CA HIS A 102 15.99 17.65 3.16
C HIS A 102 14.63 17.39 2.49
N ILE A 103 13.61 17.10 3.30
CA ILE A 103 12.23 16.98 2.84
C ILE A 103 11.53 18.32 3.07
N GLN A 104 11.05 18.93 1.99
CA GLN A 104 10.23 20.14 2.06
C GLN A 104 8.74 19.82 2.12
N SER A 105 8.32 18.73 1.50
CA SER A 105 6.92 18.34 1.48
C SER A 105 6.73 16.83 1.37
N ILE A 106 5.61 16.34 1.92
CA ILE A 106 5.19 14.95 1.80
C ILE A 106 3.79 14.91 1.17
N TYR A 107 3.63 14.10 0.15
CA TYR A 107 2.38 13.86 -0.54
C TYR A 107 1.96 12.39 -0.43
N LEU A 108 0.67 12.16 -0.23
CA LEU A 108 0.05 10.89 -0.58
C LEU A 108 -0.24 10.88 -2.07
N GLN A 109 0.22 9.86 -2.78
CA GLN A 109 0.01 9.69 -4.21
C GLN A 109 -0.81 8.42 -4.48
N GLY A 110 -1.79 8.54 -5.39
CA GLY A 110 -2.60 7.44 -5.86
C GLY A 110 -1.92 6.58 -6.92
N SER A 111 -2.71 5.73 -7.58
CA SER A 111 -2.28 4.99 -8.76
C SER A 111 -1.94 5.93 -9.92
N ASP A 112 -2.71 7.01 -10.06
CA ASP A 112 -2.50 8.08 -11.02
C ASP A 112 -1.63 9.19 -10.40
N PRO A 113 -0.53 9.62 -11.04
CA PRO A 113 0.33 10.71 -10.57
C PRO A 113 -0.36 12.08 -10.42
N SER A 114 -1.56 12.28 -10.95
CA SER A 114 -2.38 13.48 -10.73
C SER A 114 -3.14 13.45 -9.41
N GLN A 115 -3.35 12.25 -8.84
CA GLN A 115 -4.05 12.06 -7.57
C GLN A 115 -3.07 12.23 -6.41
N ASN A 116 -2.85 13.48 -6.01
CA ASN A 116 -1.88 13.82 -4.98
C ASN A 116 -2.55 14.65 -3.88
N ILE A 117 -2.31 14.30 -2.61
CA ILE A 117 -2.74 15.10 -1.46
C ILE A 117 -1.52 15.43 -0.63
N ARG A 118 -1.25 16.72 -0.42
CA ARG A 118 -0.17 17.15 0.49
C ARG A 118 -0.58 16.89 1.93
N ILE A 119 0.24 16.16 2.66
CA ILE A 119 -0.03 15.80 4.06
C ILE A 119 0.94 16.46 5.05
N TRP A 120 2.04 17.02 4.55
CA TRP A 120 3.00 17.75 5.38
C TRP A 120 3.82 18.73 4.53
N SER A 121 4.28 19.81 5.17
CA SER A 121 5.18 20.83 4.61
C SER A 121 6.13 21.32 5.70
N SER A 122 7.39 21.58 5.36
CA SER A 122 8.40 22.10 6.28
C SER A 122 8.22 23.59 6.62
N GLN A 123 7.31 24.29 5.93
CA GLN A 123 7.00 25.71 6.14
C GLN A 123 5.86 25.96 7.14
N GLN A 124 5.63 25.07 8.11
CA GLN A 124 4.73 25.36 9.23
C GLN A 124 5.45 26.02 10.40
#